data_AF-A0A834HL27-F1
#
_entry.id   AF-A0A834HL27-F1
#
_cell.length_a   1.000
_cell.length_b   1.000
_cell.length_c   1.000
_cell.angle_alpha   90.00
_cell.angle_beta   90.00
_cell.angle_gamma   90.00
#
_symmetry.space_group_name_H-M   'P 1'
#
loop_
_entity.id
_entity.type
_entity.pdbx_description
1 polymer ?
#
loop_
_entity_poly.entity_id
_entity_poly.type
_entity_poly.pdbx_seq_one_letter_code
_entity_poly.pdbx_strand_id
1 'polypeptide(L)'
;DSIYDDYGFSVSDGLYVKGVYINRIRKGGPADIVGLLRPYDRIIQVNDTKTVDFDCCLTVPLIASAGDRLELVVARNPYLSNTADKDVAGISKMAYSSSQNTITKTL
;
A
#
# COMPACT_ATOMS: atom_id res chain seq x y z
N ASP A 1 10.00 23.14 7.60
CA ASP A 1 8.65 22.69 7.20
C ASP A 1 8.68 21.75 6.00
N SER A 2 9.03 20.48 6.22
CA SER A 2 8.99 19.39 5.22
C SER A 2 7.56 18.85 5.06
N ILE A 3 6.56 19.72 4.90
CA ILE A 3 5.20 19.35 5.33
C ILE A 3 4.57 18.24 4.47
N TYR A 4 4.96 18.01 3.21
CA TYR A 4 4.29 16.98 2.38
C TYR A 4 5.18 16.27 1.33
N ASP A 5 6.39 15.81 1.69
CA ASP A 5 7.17 14.96 0.75
C ASP A 5 6.70 13.49 0.71
N ASP A 6 5.56 13.19 1.32
CA ASP A 6 4.96 11.87 1.36
C ASP A 6 3.66 11.81 0.55
N TYR A 7 3.35 10.62 0.04
CA TYR A 7 2.15 10.38 -0.78
C TYR A 7 0.84 10.34 0.02
N GLY A 8 0.88 10.61 1.33
CA GLY A 8 -0.31 10.64 2.18
C GLY A 8 -0.82 9.26 2.58
N PHE A 9 0.06 8.26 2.69
CA PHE A 9 -0.28 6.96 3.26
C PHE A 9 0.88 6.42 4.10
N SER A 10 0.57 5.54 5.04
CA SER A 10 1.56 4.79 5.81
C SER A 10 1.56 3.32 5.41
N VAL A 11 2.73 2.71 5.53
CA VAL A 11 2.94 1.29 5.25
C VAL A 11 3.37 0.52 6.49
N SER A 12 3.13 -0.78 6.51
CA SER A 12 3.57 -1.68 7.59
C SER A 12 3.90 -3.06 7.03
N ASP A 13 4.81 -3.77 7.71
CA ASP A 13 5.14 -5.15 7.35
C ASP A 13 4.01 -6.10 7.69
N GLY A 14 3.82 -7.12 6.84
CA GLY A 14 2.85 -8.17 7.07
C GLY A 14 3.26 -9.10 8.20
N LEU A 15 2.37 -9.27 9.19
CA LEU A 15 2.61 -10.14 10.35
C LEU A 15 2.58 -11.64 9.98
N TYR A 16 1.68 -12.03 9.09
CA TYR A 16 1.46 -13.45 8.72
C TYR A 16 1.98 -13.80 7.33
N VAL A 17 1.88 -12.84 6.40
CA VAL A 17 2.29 -13.01 5.01
C VAL A 17 3.29 -11.93 4.69
N LYS A 18 4.50 -12.33 4.34
CA LYS A 18 5.60 -11.42 3.98
C LYS A 18 5.14 -10.41 2.93
N GLY A 19 5.56 -9.17 3.10
CA GLY A 19 5.26 -8.07 2.19
C GLY A 19 4.86 -6.82 2.94
N VAL A 20 4.64 -5.75 2.17
CA VAL A 20 4.31 -4.42 2.70
C VAL A 20 2.85 -4.09 2.42
N TYR A 21 2.16 -3.56 3.43
CA TYR A 21 0.72 -3.30 3.40
C TYR A 21 0.44 -1.83 3.71
N ILE A 22 -0.60 -1.28 3.08
CA ILE A 22 -1.11 0.05 3.40
C ILE A 22 -1.82 -0.01 4.76
N ASN A 23 -1.34 0.75 5.73
CA ASN A 23 -1.89 0.78 7.08
C ASN A 23 -2.94 1.87 7.23
N ARG A 24 -2.61 3.11 6.87
CA ARG A 24 -3.53 4.25 6.95
C ARG A 24 -3.33 5.18 5.77
N ILE A 25 -4.42 5.78 5.29
CA ILE A 25 -4.40 6.85 4.29
C ILE A 25 -4.76 8.15 5.00
N ARG A 26 -3.95 9.20 4.78
CA ARG A 26 -4.16 10.54 5.31
C ARG A 26 -5.25 11.23 4.50
N LYS A 27 -6.33 11.65 5.18
CA LYS A 27 -7.39 12.46 4.56
C LYS A 27 -6.83 13.76 3.99
N GLY A 28 -7.22 14.09 2.77
CA GLY A 28 -6.72 15.27 2.04
C GLY A 28 -5.28 15.13 1.52
N GLY A 29 -4.65 13.95 1.66
CA GLY A 29 -3.35 13.67 1.05
C GLY A 29 -3.47 13.16 -0.40
N PRO A 30 -2.37 13.08 -1.16
CA PRO A 30 -2.38 12.62 -2.55
C PRO A 30 -3.07 11.26 -2.76
N ALA A 31 -2.80 10.29 -1.89
CA ALA A 31 -3.44 8.97 -1.94
C ALA A 31 -4.96 8.99 -1.70
N ASP A 32 -5.43 9.91 -0.84
CA ASP A 32 -6.86 10.08 -0.52
C ASP A 32 -7.59 10.80 -1.66
N ILE A 33 -6.96 11.83 -2.25
CA ILE A 33 -7.48 12.57 -3.41
C ILE A 33 -7.70 11.63 -4.60
N VAL A 34 -6.75 10.73 -4.83
CA VAL A 34 -6.85 9.70 -5.88
C VAL A 34 -7.95 8.68 -5.53
N GLY A 35 -8.12 8.34 -4.25
CA GLY A 35 -9.20 7.48 -3.76
C GLY A 35 -9.14 6.01 -4.22
N LEU A 36 -8.05 5.59 -4.87
CA LEU A 36 -7.87 4.24 -5.40
C LEU A 36 -7.29 3.27 -4.36
N LEU A 37 -6.38 3.77 -3.52
CA LEU A 37 -5.80 2.99 -2.42
C LEU A 37 -6.80 2.84 -1.28
N ARG A 38 -6.70 1.70 -0.58
CA ARG A 38 -7.43 1.45 0.67
C ARG A 38 -6.50 0.86 1.72
N PRO A 39 -6.83 1.04 3.01
CA PRO A 39 -6.21 0.27 4.08
C PRO A 39 -6.27 -1.23 3.78
N TYR A 40 -5.25 -1.97 4.21
CA TYR A 40 -5.06 -3.42 4.01
C TYR A 40 -4.69 -3.86 2.59
N ASP A 41 -4.49 -2.93 1.66
CA ASP A 41 -3.94 -3.25 0.35
C ASP A 41 -2.47 -3.70 0.48
N ARG A 42 -2.12 -4.83 -0.16
CA ARG A 42 -0.74 -5.32 -0.23
C ARG A 42 -0.03 -4.71 -1.41
N ILE A 43 1.11 -4.06 -1.21
CA ILE A 43 1.94 -3.54 -2.30
C ILE A 43 2.72 -4.70 -2.93
N ILE A 44 2.48 -4.96 -4.21
CA ILE A 44 3.18 -6.01 -4.98
C ILE A 44 4.19 -5.41 -5.96
N GLN A 45 4.05 -4.13 -6.32
CA GLN A 45 5.00 -3.41 -7.16
C GLN A 45 5.02 -1.92 -6.80
N VAL A 46 6.22 -1.34 -6.84
CA VAL A 46 6.47 0.10 -6.73
C VAL A 46 7.22 0.56 -7.97
N ASN A 47 6.61 1.46 -8.74
CA ASN A 47 7.01 1.83 -10.10
C ASN A 47 7.24 0.57 -10.95
N ASP A 48 8.45 0.36 -11.45
CA ASP A 48 8.83 -0.81 -12.24
C ASP A 48 9.45 -1.95 -11.40
N THR A 49 9.53 -1.77 -10.08
CA THR A 49 10.17 -2.73 -9.16
C THR A 49 9.12 -3.59 -8.45
N LYS A 50 9.19 -4.92 -8.63
CA LYS A 50 8.33 -5.86 -7.89
C LYS A 50 8.78 -5.95 -6.43
N THR A 51 7.85 -5.68 -5.51
CA THR A 51 8.11 -5.63 -4.06
C THR A 51 7.39 -6.75 -3.30
N VAL A 52 6.95 -7.80 -3.99
CA VAL A 52 6.19 -8.93 -3.39
C VAL A 52 6.92 -9.56 -2.20
N ASP A 53 8.25 -9.68 -2.31
CA ASP A 53 9.14 -10.29 -1.31
C ASP A 53 9.93 -9.27 -0.49
N PHE A 54 9.60 -7.99 -0.62
CA PHE A 54 10.31 -6.90 0.06
C PHE A 54 9.63 -6.57 1.39
N ASP A 55 10.43 -6.04 2.32
CA ASP A 55 9.99 -5.54 3.61
C ASP A 55 10.00 -4.00 3.61
N CYS A 56 9.54 -3.36 4.68
CA CYS A 56 9.43 -1.90 4.77
C CYS A 56 10.78 -1.20 4.53
N CYS A 57 11.88 -1.78 5.03
CA CYS A 57 13.24 -1.25 4.87
C CYS A 57 13.65 -1.10 3.40
N LEU A 58 13.13 -1.96 2.51
CA LEU A 58 13.43 -1.92 1.08
C LEU A 58 12.37 -1.15 0.28
N THR A 59 11.12 -1.18 0.74
CA THR A 59 9.98 -0.60 0.01
C THR A 59 9.85 0.91 0.25
N VAL A 60 10.06 1.37 1.48
CA VAL A 60 10.02 2.80 1.84
C VAL A 60 10.98 3.65 1.00
N PRO A 61 12.28 3.29 0.85
CA PRO A 61 13.18 4.08 0.02
C PRO A 61 12.79 4.07 -1.46
N LEU A 62 12.17 3.01 -1.99
CA LEU A 62 11.67 3.00 -3.37
C LEU A 62 10.52 3.98 -3.56
N ILE A 63 9.59 4.03 -2.60
CA ILE A 63 8.48 4.99 -2.60
C ILE A 63 9.02 6.42 -2.49
N ALA A 64 9.96 6.66 -1.56
CA ALA A 64 10.57 7.97 -1.38
C ALA A 64 11.35 8.43 -2.64
N SER A 65 12.01 7.49 -3.32
CA SER A 65 12.78 7.76 -4.55
C SER A 65 11.92 7.95 -5.79
N ALA A 66 10.60 7.72 -5.72
CA ALA A 66 9.69 7.87 -6.86
C ALA A 66 9.49 9.34 -7.30
N GLY A 67 9.94 10.30 -6.49
CA GLY A 67 9.85 11.73 -6.81
C GLY A 67 8.42 12.24 -6.68
N ASP A 68 7.86 12.76 -7.78
CA ASP A 68 6.51 13.35 -7.83
C ASP A 68 5.41 12.33 -8.18
N ARG A 69 5.75 11.23 -8.85
CA ARG A 69 4.80 10.26 -9.37
C ARG A 69 5.16 8.85 -8.89
N LEU A 70 4.22 8.22 -8.21
CA LEU A 70 4.33 6.86 -7.70
C LEU A 70 3.31 5.96 -8.35
N GLU A 71 3.78 4.91 -9.02
CA GLU A 71 2.92 3.86 -9.55
C GLU A 71 2.97 2.65 -8.62
N LEU A 72 1.83 2.25 -8.07
CA LEU A 72 1.71 1.11 -7.17
C LEU A 72 0.81 0.07 -7.78
N VAL A 73 1.31 -1.16 -7.91
CA VAL A 73 0.42 -2.30 -8.09
C VAL A 73 0.16 -2.89 -6.72
N VAL A 74 -1.12 -2.95 -6.35
CA VAL A 74 -1.55 -3.51 -5.06
C VAL A 74 -2.47 -4.70 -5.27
N ALA A 75 -2.41 -5.66 -4.36
CA ALA A 75 -3.31 -6.79 -4.27
C ALA A 75 -4.24 -6.60 -3.08
N ARG A 76 -5.54 -6.50 -3.35
CA ARG A 76 -6.59 -6.39 -2.35
C ARG A 76 -7.21 -7.75 -2.08
N ASN A 77 -7.27 -8.13 -0.81
CA ASN A 77 -8.06 -9.29 -0.41
C ASN A 77 -9.49 -8.83 -0.05
N PRO A 78 -10.52 -9.23 -0.80
CA PRO A 78 -11.91 -8.82 -0.53
C PRO A 78 -12.45 -9.27 0.83
N TYR A 79 -11.74 -10.16 1.53
CA TYR A 79 -12.12 -10.68 2.84
C TYR A 79 -11.38 -10.01 4.01
N LEU A 80 -10.36 -9.18 3.74
CA LEU A 80 -9.66 -8.38 4.77
C LEU A 80 -10.28 -6.99 4.96
N SER A 81 -11.18 -6.56 4.07
CA SER A 81 -11.82 -5.25 4.17
C SER A 81 -12.82 -5.11 5.33
N ASN A 82 -13.12 -6.19 6.05
CA ASN A 82 -14.23 -6.24 7.01
C ASN A 82 -13.85 -6.70 8.43
N THR A 83 -12.57 -6.97 8.70
CA THR A 83 -12.16 -7.66 9.92
C THR A 83 -10.99 -6.96 10.59
N ALA A 84 -11.28 -5.84 11.25
CA ALA A 84 -10.38 -5.27 12.26
C ALA A 84 -10.49 -6.00 13.62
N ASP A 85 -11.34 -7.03 13.72
CA ASP A 85 -11.63 -7.76 14.96
C ASP A 85 -11.87 -9.26 14.65
N LYS A 86 -10.93 -10.10 15.12
CA LYS A 86 -10.98 -11.56 15.38
C LYS A 86 -10.86 -12.57 14.22
N ASP A 87 -10.07 -13.60 14.52
CA ASP A 87 -9.96 -14.92 13.87
C ASP A 87 -9.14 -15.04 12.56
N VAL A 88 -7.81 -15.05 12.73
CA VAL A 88 -6.79 -15.26 11.68
C VAL A 88 -6.45 -16.75 11.52
N ALA A 89 -7.44 -17.60 11.20
CA ALA A 89 -7.19 -19.04 11.04
C ALA A 89 -7.66 -19.63 9.69
N GLY A 90 -8.36 -18.86 8.84
CA GLY A 90 -9.02 -19.38 7.63
C GLY A 90 -8.52 -18.85 6.27
N ILE A 91 -7.43 -18.07 6.21
CA ILE A 91 -7.06 -17.25 5.03
C ILE A 91 -6.39 -18.06 3.88
N SER A 92 -6.45 -19.39 3.90
CA SER A 92 -5.63 -20.22 3.00
C SER A 92 -6.11 -20.34 1.56
N LYS A 93 -7.17 -19.63 1.12
CA LYS A 93 -7.76 -19.89 -0.20
C LYS A 93 -8.59 -18.77 -0.82
N MET A 94 -8.07 -17.55 -1.04
CA MET A 94 -8.90 -16.48 -1.62
C MET A 94 -8.20 -15.64 -2.69
N ALA A 95 -8.94 -15.40 -3.78
CA ALA A 95 -8.49 -14.65 -4.94
C ALA A 95 -8.21 -13.19 -4.57
N TYR A 96 -6.97 -12.76 -4.76
CA TYR A 96 -6.59 -11.37 -4.62
C TYR A 96 -6.98 -10.62 -5.90
N SER A 97 -7.66 -9.49 -5.77
CA SER A 97 -7.84 -8.56 -6.89
C SER A 97 -6.63 -7.64 -6.94
N SER A 98 -5.83 -7.72 -8.00
CA SER A 98 -4.75 -6.76 -8.25
C SER A 98 -5.27 -5.51 -8.96
N SER A 99 -4.86 -4.34 -8.49
CA SER A 99 -5.16 -3.04 -9.08
C SER A 99 -3.88 -2.24 -9.23
N GLN A 100 -3.68 -1.61 -10.38
CA GLN A 100 -2.62 -0.62 -10.58
C GLN A 100 -3.16 0.77 -10.23
N ASN A 101 -2.43 1.50 -9.40
CA ASN A 101 -2.82 2.78 -8.83
C ASN A 101 -1.68 3.77 -9.07
N THR A 102 -2.00 4.95 -9.58
CA THR A 102 -1.00 6.01 -9.77
C THR A 102 -1.33 7.15 -8.81
N ILE A 103 -0.33 7.58 -8.03
CA ILE A 103 -0.45 8.67 -7.06
C ILE A 103 0.57 9.72 -7.43
N THR A 104 0.11 10.96 -7.58
CA THR A 104 0.96 12.11 -7.90
C THR A 104 0.94 13.05 -6.72
N LYS A 105 2.12 13.47 -6.23
CA LYS A 105 2.24 14.54 -5.25
C LYS A 105 1.70 15.82 -5.91
N THR A 106 0.51 16.24 -5.51
CA THR A 106 -0.01 17.55 -5.91
C THR A 106 0.83 18.63 -5.23
N LEU A 107 1.44 19.49 -6.05
CA LEU A 107 2.22 20.66 -5.65
C LEU A 107 1.41 21.63 -4.78
#